data_AF-A0A0S4LNJ1-F1
#
_entry.id   AF-A0A0S4LNJ1-F1
#
_cell.length_a   1.000
_cell.length_b   1.000
_cell.length_c   1.000
_cell.angle_alpha   90.00
_cell.angle_beta   90.00
_cell.angle_gamma   90.00
#
_symmetry.space_group_name_H-M   'P 1'
#
loop_
_entity.id
_entity.type
_entity.pdbx_description
1 polymer ?
#
loop_
_entity_poly.entity_id
_entity_poly.type
_entity_poly.pdbx_seq_one_letter_code
_entity_poly.pdbx_strand_id
1 'polypeptide(L)'
;MAGGTVEPTATSVTRVAEGGSETNRICSNRFLKREFKTVPDEPTVTICDQNRFRYAEDTQLRMPGRPDLLHHTDENTLLCVST
;
A
#
# COMPACT_ATOMS: atom_id res chain seq x y z
N MET A 1 6.97 -6.12 -2.63
CA MET A 1 6.38 -6.74 -1.42
C MET A 1 6.38 -5.71 -0.32
N ALA A 2 5.35 -5.68 0.52
CA ALA A 2 5.23 -4.75 1.65
C ALA A 2 5.29 -5.54 2.96
N GLY A 3 6.00 -5.01 3.96
CA GLY A 3 6.19 -5.65 5.27
C GLY A 3 5.68 -4.77 6.40
N GLY A 4 5.44 -5.37 7.56
CA GLY A 4 5.02 -4.64 8.76
C GLY A 4 5.02 -5.57 9.97
N THR A 5 5.28 -5.01 11.15
CA THR A 5 5.20 -5.71 12.44
C THR A 5 3.90 -5.32 13.12
N VAL A 6 3.22 -6.30 13.71
CA VAL A 6 1.98 -6.06 14.43
C VAL A 6 1.84 -7.04 15.60
N GLU A 7 1.13 -6.63 16.64
CA GLU A 7 0.77 -7.49 17.77
C GLU A 7 -0.16 -8.65 17.34
N PRO A 8 -0.06 -9.85 17.94
CA PRO A 8 -0.88 -11.01 17.56
C PRO A 8 -2.39 -10.78 17.64
N THR A 9 -2.84 -9.85 18.46
CA THR A 9 -4.26 -9.54 18.69
C THR A 9 -4.73 -8.27 18.00
N ALA A 10 -3.88 -7.62 17.20
CA ALA A 10 -4.25 -6.39 16.52
C ALA A 10 -5.31 -6.64 15.44
N THR A 11 -6.26 -5.72 15.35
CA THR A 11 -7.30 -5.71 14.32
C THR A 11 -6.96 -4.76 13.17
N SER A 12 -5.82 -4.06 13.23
CA SER A 12 -5.34 -3.18 12.17
C SER A 12 -3.87 -3.44 11.89
N VAL A 13 -3.52 -3.55 10.60
CA VAL A 13 -2.16 -3.81 10.14
C VAL A 13 -1.81 -2.80 9.04
N THR A 14 -0.75 -2.03 9.26
CA THR A 14 -0.15 -1.17 8.24
C THR A 14 1.11 -1.85 7.70
N ARG A 15 1.29 -1.82 6.39
CA ARG A 15 2.50 -2.35 5.74
C ARG A 15 3.17 -1.27 4.92
N VAL A 16 4.49 -1.35 4.78
CA VAL A 16 5.27 -0.41 3.98
C VAL A 16 6.08 -1.19 2.95
N ALA A 17 6.05 -0.72 1.70
CA ALA A 17 6.99 -1.17 0.66
C ALA A 17 7.96 -0.03 0.34
N GLU A 18 9.26 -0.33 0.27
CA GLU A 18 10.28 0.69 0.00
C GLU A 18 11.05 0.38 -1.28
N GLY A 19 11.28 1.41 -2.08
CA GLY A 19 12.09 1.30 -3.30
C GLY A 19 13.56 1.05 -2.97
N GLY A 20 14.06 -0.14 -3.30
CA GLY A 20 15.46 -0.52 -3.07
C GLY A 20 15.69 -1.45 -1.88
N SER A 21 14.64 -1.82 -1.14
CA SER A 21 14.71 -2.83 -0.07
C SER A 21 15.13 -4.20 -0.63
N GLU A 22 15.94 -4.94 0.14
CA GLU A 22 16.34 -6.32 -0.18
C GLU A 22 15.17 -7.31 -0.05
N THR A 23 14.21 -7.02 0.85
CA THR A 23 13.11 -7.92 1.22
C THR A 23 11.74 -7.40 0.79
N ASN A 24 11.50 -6.09 0.85
CA ASN A 24 10.18 -5.46 0.61
C ASN A 24 10.24 -4.42 -0.52
N ARG A 25 10.64 -4.88 -1.72
CA ARG A 25 10.92 -4.01 -2.86
C ARG A 25 9.68 -3.66 -3.69
N ILE A 26 9.60 -2.40 -4.12
CA ILE A 26 8.75 -1.98 -5.24
C ILE A 26 9.47 -2.25 -6.57
N CYS A 27 8.85 -3.06 -7.42
CA CYS A 27 9.39 -3.43 -8.73
C CYS A 27 8.67 -2.65 -9.83
N SER A 28 9.39 -1.78 -10.54
CA SER A 28 8.85 -1.01 -11.66
C SER A 28 9.61 -1.32 -12.94
N ASN A 29 8.90 -1.35 -14.07
CA ASN A 29 9.55 -1.37 -15.38
C ASN A 29 10.25 -0.02 -15.67
N ARG A 30 11.04 0.06 -16.75
CA ARG A 30 11.83 1.27 -17.07
C ARG A 30 10.99 2.52 -17.26
N PHE A 31 9.82 2.40 -17.88
CA PHE A 31 8.91 3.52 -18.13
C PHE A 31 8.32 4.02 -16.82
N LEU A 32 7.73 3.13 -16.02
CA LEU A 32 7.13 3.47 -14.72
C LEU A 32 8.18 4.05 -13.76
N LYS A 33 9.40 3.52 -13.73
CA LYS A 33 10.48 4.07 -12.90
C LYS A 33 10.84 5.53 -13.25
N ARG A 34 10.61 5.96 -14.49
CA ARG A 34 10.94 7.31 -14.98
C ARG A 34 9.76 8.26 -14.88
N GLU A 35 8.59 7.82 -15.35
CA GLU A 35 7.41 8.69 -15.50
C GLU A 35 6.49 8.66 -14.27
N PHE A 36 6.45 7.55 -13.55
CA PHE A 36 5.50 7.29 -12.46
C PHE A 36 6.18 6.53 -11.31
N LYS A 37 7.27 7.10 -10.79
CA LYS A 37 8.07 6.42 -9.76
C LYS A 37 7.27 6.37 -8.47
N THR A 38 6.82 5.17 -8.10
CA THR A 38 6.24 4.90 -6.78
C THR A 38 7.28 5.18 -5.70
N VAL A 39 6.94 6.06 -4.77
CA VAL A 39 7.68 6.22 -3.50
C VAL A 39 7.04 5.28 -2.46
N PRO A 40 7.57 5.15 -1.24
CA PRO A 40 6.98 4.23 -0.27
C PRO A 40 5.48 4.47 -0.08
N ASP A 41 4.76 3.37 0.04
CA ASP A 41 3.30 3.29 0.13
C ASP A 41 2.93 2.58 1.44
N GLU A 42 1.83 3.00 2.07
CA GLU A 42 1.40 2.61 3.42
C GLU A 42 -0.04 2.04 3.46
N PRO A 43 -0.32 0.90 2.83
CA PRO A 43 -1.63 0.28 2.90
C PRO A 43 -1.93 -0.17 4.33
N THR A 44 -3.10 0.22 4.82
CA THR A 44 -3.65 -0.20 6.10
C THR A 44 -4.89 -1.05 5.87
N VAL A 45 -4.90 -2.24 6.48
CA VAL A 45 -6.06 -3.12 6.51
C VAL A 45 -6.59 -3.20 7.94
N THR A 46 -7.89 -3.04 8.10
CA THR A 46 -8.59 -3.12 9.38
C THR A 46 -9.65 -4.21 9.33
N ILE A 47 -9.60 -5.15 10.27
CA ILE A 47 -10.65 -6.13 10.53
C ILE A 47 -11.77 -5.41 11.28
N CYS A 48 -12.91 -5.20 10.63
CA CYS A 48 -14.05 -4.51 11.22
C CYS A 48 -14.88 -5.45 12.08
N ASP A 49 -15.07 -6.69 11.64
CA ASP A 49 -15.76 -7.78 12.33
C ASP A 49 -15.42 -9.13 11.67
N GLN A 50 -16.08 -10.21 12.10
CA GLN A 50 -15.81 -11.58 11.65
C GLN A 50 -15.86 -11.76 10.13
N ASN A 51 -16.70 -11.00 9.42
CA ASN A 51 -16.94 -11.20 8.00
C ASN A 51 -16.65 -9.94 7.18
N ARG A 52 -16.00 -8.93 7.76
CA ARG A 52 -15.77 -7.65 7.08
C ARG A 52 -14.41 -7.06 7.40
N PHE A 53 -13.73 -6.61 6.36
CA PHE A 53 -12.50 -5.84 6.49
C PHE A 53 -12.53 -4.61 5.58
N ARG A 54 -11.87 -3.54 6.03
CA ARG A 54 -11.67 -2.31 5.27
C ARG A 54 -10.21 -2.19 4.92
N TYR A 55 -9.90 -1.64 3.76
CA TYR A 55 -8.56 -1.16 3.44
C TYR A 55 -8.58 0.32 3.09
N ALA A 56 -7.46 0.98 3.34
CA ALA A 56 -7.14 2.31 2.84
C ALA A 56 -5.66 2.31 2.43
N GLU A 57 -5.38 2.86 1.26
CA GLU A 57 -4.04 2.95 0.67
C GLU A 57 -3.80 4.39 0.19
N ASP A 58 -2.57 4.87 0.35
CA ASP A 58 -2.11 6.14 -0.21
C ASP A 58 -0.79 5.90 -0.96
N THR A 59 -0.92 5.46 -2.20
CA THR A 59 0.23 5.29 -3.08
C THR A 59 0.68 6.66 -3.58
N GLN A 60 1.91 7.03 -3.23
CA GLN A 60 2.51 8.28 -3.69
C GLN A 60 3.36 8.05 -4.94
N LEU A 61 3.19 8.92 -5.94
CA LEU A 61 3.91 8.87 -7.21
C LEU A 61 4.70 10.15 -7.45
N ARG A 62 5.97 9.99 -7.83
CA ARG A 62 6.79 11.08 -8.37
C ARG A 62 6.75 11.08 -9.90
N MET A 63 6.42 12.22 -10.48
CA MET A 63 6.24 12.40 -11.92
C MET A 63 7.07 13.57 -12.45
N PRO A 64 7.72 13.47 -13.63
CA PRO A 64 8.38 14.60 -14.27
C PRO A 64 7.42 15.77 -14.51
N GLY A 65 7.88 17.00 -14.30
CA GLY A 65 7.09 18.21 -14.53
C GLY A 65 6.09 18.54 -13.41
N ARG A 66 6.00 17.72 -12.36
CA ARG A 66 5.20 17.99 -11.16
C ARG A 66 6.14 18.07 -9.94
N PRO A 67 6.22 19.21 -9.23
CA PRO A 67 7.10 19.34 -8.07
C PRO A 67 6.60 18.50 -6.89
N ASP A 68 5.29 18.45 -6.69
CA ASP A 68 4.65 17.73 -5.60
C ASP A 68 4.36 16.27 -5.96
N LEU A 69 4.31 15.40 -4.94
CA LEU A 69 3.87 14.03 -5.13
C LEU A 69 2.39 13.99 -5.54
N LEU A 70 2.05 13.01 -6.38
CA LEU A 70 0.67 12.66 -6.65
C LEU A 70 0.25 11.61 -5.63
N HIS A 71 -0.78 11.91 -4.84
CA HIS A 71 -1.42 10.96 -3.93
C HIS A 71 -2.52 10.22 -4.69
N HIS A 72 -2.31 8.92 -4.89
CA HIS A 72 -3.32 8.01 -5.41
C HIS A 72 -3.90 7.24 -4.22
N THR A 73 -5.05 7.70 -3.75
CA THR A 73 -5.75 7.09 -2.62
C THR A 73 -6.78 6.10 -3.11
N ASP A 74 -6.80 4.91 -2.52
CA ASP A 74 -7.85 3.89 -2.71
C ASP A 74 -8.37 3.40 -1.37
N GLU A 75 -9.68 3.20 -1.26
CA GLU A 75 -10.30 2.64 -0.07
C GLU A 75 -11.55 1.84 -0.41
N ASN A 76 -11.75 0.73 0.31
CA ASN A 76 -12.95 -0.09 0.16
C ASN A 76 -13.23 -0.93 1.40
N THR A 77 -14.47 -1.41 1.50
CA THR A 77 -14.91 -2.37 2.50
C THR A 77 -15.34 -3.67 1.82
N LEU A 78 -14.75 -4.77 2.25
CA LEU A 78 -14.92 -6.09 1.66
C LEU A 78 -15.67 -7.01 2.62
N LEU A 79 -16.53 -7.85 2.06
CA LEU A 79 -17.26 -8.89 2.79
C LEU A 79 -16.63 -10.26 2.49
N CYS A 80 -16.38 -11.02 3.54
CA CYS A 80 -15.94 -12.40 3.44
C CYS A 80 -17.13 -13.27 3.00
N VAL A 81 -16.95 -13.99 1.90
CA VAL A 81 -17.90 -14.99 1.40
C VAL A 81 -17.24 -16.36 1.49
N SER A 82 -17.79 -17.22 2.34
CA SER A 82 -17.37 -18.61 2.48
C SER A 82 -18.34 -19.53 1.72
N THR A 83 -17.83 -20.25 0.71
CA THR A 83 -18.51 -21.37 0.04
C THR A 83 -18.31 -22.69 0.77
#